data_AF-A0A0J9VMX2-F1
#
_entry.id   AF-A0A0J9VMX2-F1
#
_cell.length_a   1.000
_cell.length_b   1.000
_cell.length_c   1.000
_cell.angle_alpha   90.00
_cell.angle_beta   90.00
_cell.angle_gamma   90.00
#
_symmetry.space_group_name_H-M   'P 1'
#
loop_
_entity.id
_entity.type
_entity.pdbx_description
1 polymer ?
#
loop_
_entity_poly.entity_id
_entity_poly.type
_entity_poly.pdbx_seq_one_letter_code
_entity_poly.pdbx_strand_id
1 'polypeptide(L)'
;MNRNVVDSAISLLQGDGQLGIKSKLYIFYSLFDTYMDPWDTGEKAKCNSKSEELDKMWCKIEYSLKGVREYINVFHVDIKNAADYLIYWFYGQLNKMDYDVNNINSFHNKVTNYFNTKFPELKDQLNKKYIKSYNIKVLQNKKELYDFLNYYKYIKDMLNQNRNNQKFCNYVVYIFKLYKEIHDDYNSMNSGWYDDEIKLFKDKFNGVDNEINLLVEKCTHINSNLIFYKNDKSTRLIEHEKSKEKVEKTFESIKTIPQV
;
A
#
# COMPACT_ATOMS: atom_id res chain seq x y z
N MET A 1 -11.13 6.77 10.54
CA MET A 1 -9.81 6.64 9.87
C MET A 1 -8.74 7.10 10.86
N ASN A 2 -7.82 6.22 11.26
CA ASN A 2 -6.82 6.51 12.31
C ASN A 2 -5.52 7.09 11.70
N ARG A 3 -5.63 8.01 10.71
CA ARG A 3 -4.46 8.63 10.03
C ARG A 3 -3.41 9.12 11.04
N ASN A 4 -3.88 9.63 12.17
CA ASN A 4 -3.08 10.06 13.31
C ASN A 4 -2.08 8.99 13.80
N VAL A 5 -2.44 7.70 13.80
CA VAL A 5 -1.53 6.62 14.24
C VAL A 5 -0.39 6.41 13.23
N VAL A 6 -0.72 6.37 11.94
CA VAL A 6 0.28 6.20 10.86
C VAL A 6 1.21 7.41 10.83
N ASP A 7 0.64 8.62 10.73
CA ASP A 7 1.40 9.86 10.66
C ASP A 7 2.31 10.02 11.87
N SER A 8 1.79 9.75 13.08
CA SER A 8 2.59 9.79 14.32
C SER A 8 3.79 8.83 14.29
N ALA A 9 3.62 7.61 13.77
CA ALA A 9 4.71 6.64 13.72
C ALA A 9 5.73 7.00 12.63
N ILE A 10 5.28 7.45 11.46
CA ILE A 10 6.17 7.89 10.37
C ILE A 10 6.97 9.13 10.81
N SER A 11 6.34 10.11 11.46
CA SER A 11 7.06 11.30 11.96
C SER A 11 8.16 10.96 12.96
N LEU A 12 7.97 9.93 13.80
CA LEU A 12 9.04 9.46 14.68
C LEU A 12 10.21 8.85 13.92
N LEU A 13 9.91 8.03 12.90
CA LEU A 13 10.95 7.42 12.07
C LEU A 13 11.71 8.47 11.22
N GLN A 14 11.04 9.55 10.84
CA GLN A 14 11.66 10.72 10.20
C GLN A 14 12.59 11.45 11.15
N GLY A 15 12.14 11.73 12.38
CA GLY A 15 12.92 12.44 13.40
C GLY A 15 14.21 11.71 13.82
N ASP A 16 14.23 10.38 13.74
CA ASP A 16 15.42 9.57 14.02
C ASP A 16 16.40 9.47 12.83
N GLY A 17 16.08 10.10 11.70
CA GLY A 17 16.91 10.18 10.49
C GLY A 17 17.06 8.87 9.69
N GLN A 18 16.66 7.73 10.26
CA GLN A 18 16.88 6.41 9.64
C GLN A 18 16.12 6.23 8.33
N LEU A 19 14.86 6.70 8.24
CA LEU A 19 14.07 6.59 7.02
C LEU A 19 14.68 7.41 5.88
N GLY A 20 15.03 8.67 6.15
CA GLY A 20 15.60 9.60 5.16
C GLY A 20 16.94 9.16 4.57
N ILE A 21 17.65 8.25 5.25
CA ILE A 21 18.97 7.77 4.81
C ILE A 21 18.89 6.37 4.19
N LYS A 22 18.08 5.47 4.79
CA LYS A 22 18.16 4.04 4.49
C LYS A 22 16.97 3.53 3.68
N SER A 23 15.81 4.17 3.75
CA SER A 23 14.58 3.66 3.16
C SER A 23 14.43 4.14 1.73
N LYS A 24 14.74 3.25 0.77
CA LYS A 24 14.58 3.56 -0.66
C LYS A 24 13.18 4.05 -0.97
N LEU A 25 12.14 3.39 -0.46
CA LEU A 25 10.75 3.82 -0.62
C LEU A 25 10.53 5.25 -0.13
N TYR A 26 10.96 5.55 1.10
CA TYR A 26 10.76 6.86 1.71
C TYR A 26 11.53 7.97 0.97
N ILE A 27 12.78 7.71 0.60
CA ILE A 27 13.60 8.64 -0.20
C ILE A 27 12.89 8.92 -1.53
N PHE A 28 12.41 7.87 -2.20
CA PHE A 28 11.68 8.01 -3.47
C PHE A 28 10.43 8.88 -3.32
N TYR A 29 9.63 8.65 -2.28
CA TYR A 29 8.43 9.46 -2.02
C TYR A 29 8.80 10.91 -1.71
N SER A 30 9.78 11.12 -0.83
CA SER A 30 10.20 12.46 -0.42
C SER A 30 10.71 13.28 -1.59
N LEU A 31 11.41 12.66 -2.56
CA LEU A 31 11.83 13.33 -3.79
C LEU A 31 10.63 13.88 -4.54
N PHE A 32 9.64 13.04 -4.84
CA PHE A 32 8.47 13.48 -5.60
C PHE A 32 7.61 14.47 -4.82
N ASP A 33 7.43 14.25 -3.52
CA ASP A 33 6.65 15.15 -2.68
C ASP A 33 7.32 16.54 -2.56
N THR A 34 8.65 16.61 -2.50
CA THR A 34 9.41 17.88 -2.50
C THR A 34 9.16 18.69 -3.77
N TYR A 35 9.05 18.03 -4.93
CA TYR A 35 8.72 18.70 -6.19
C TYR A 35 7.23 18.99 -6.36
N MET A 36 6.36 18.38 -5.53
CA MET A 36 4.93 18.68 -5.48
C MET A 36 4.61 19.91 -4.60
N ASP A 37 5.48 20.23 -3.65
CA ASP A 37 5.37 21.45 -2.84
C ASP A 37 5.68 22.72 -3.66
N PRO A 38 4.94 23.83 -3.43
CA PRO A 38 4.86 24.91 -4.39
C PRO A 38 6.18 25.69 -4.50
N TRP A 39 6.79 25.63 -5.69
CA TRP A 39 7.86 26.56 -6.07
C TRP A 39 7.28 27.97 -6.20
N ASP A 40 7.89 28.93 -5.51
CA ASP A 40 7.69 30.34 -5.80
C ASP A 40 8.63 30.74 -6.93
N THR A 41 8.03 31.39 -7.94
CA THR A 41 8.64 32.00 -9.14
C THR A 41 8.89 31.08 -10.35
N GLY A 42 8.43 31.57 -11.52
CA GLY A 42 8.64 30.98 -12.85
C GLY A 42 7.71 29.81 -13.23
N GLU A 43 7.71 28.73 -12.48
CA GLU A 43 7.19 27.44 -12.96
C GLU A 43 5.71 27.19 -12.66
N LYS A 44 5.18 27.85 -11.61
CA LYS A 44 3.73 28.02 -11.40
C LYS A 44 3.04 28.44 -12.71
N ALA A 45 3.67 29.27 -13.54
CA ALA A 45 3.07 29.76 -14.79
C ALA A 45 2.84 28.68 -15.86
N LYS A 46 3.64 27.59 -15.89
CA LYS A 46 3.49 26.51 -16.90
C LYS A 46 2.31 25.58 -16.64
N CYS A 47 2.00 25.32 -15.37
CA CYS A 47 0.85 24.48 -14.98
C CYS A 47 -0.41 25.31 -14.63
N ASN A 48 -0.33 26.65 -14.51
CA ASN A 48 -1.46 27.51 -14.08
C ASN A 48 -2.31 28.11 -15.22
N SER A 49 -2.25 27.58 -16.44
CA SER A 49 -3.06 28.10 -17.55
C SER A 49 -4.47 27.49 -17.58
N LYS A 50 -5.47 28.13 -16.94
CA LYS A 50 -6.93 27.90 -17.13
C LYS A 50 -7.47 26.45 -17.14
N SER A 51 -6.66 25.44 -16.81
CA SER A 51 -7.01 24.03 -16.89
C SER A 51 -7.79 23.57 -15.67
N GLU A 52 -8.55 22.48 -15.84
CA GLU A 52 -9.27 21.80 -14.77
C GLU A 52 -8.30 21.37 -13.65
N GLU A 53 -8.82 21.19 -12.43
CA GLU A 53 -8.02 20.88 -11.24
C GLU A 53 -7.13 19.64 -11.43
N LEU A 54 -7.67 18.59 -12.06
CA LEU A 54 -6.92 17.38 -12.39
C LEU A 54 -5.72 17.67 -13.32
N ASP A 55 -5.89 18.48 -14.36
CA ASP A 55 -4.80 18.77 -15.28
C ASP A 55 -3.69 19.58 -14.62
N LYS A 56 -4.04 20.49 -13.71
CA LYS A 56 -3.05 21.20 -12.88
C LYS A 56 -2.27 20.23 -11.99
N MET A 57 -2.97 19.30 -11.35
CA MET A 57 -2.36 18.28 -10.51
C MET A 57 -1.46 17.35 -11.32
N TRP A 58 -1.93 16.88 -12.48
CA TRP A 58 -1.15 16.01 -13.35
C TRP A 58 0.10 16.69 -13.88
N CYS A 59 0.01 17.96 -14.26
CA CYS A 59 1.16 18.74 -14.70
C CYS A 59 2.26 18.81 -13.62
N LYS A 60 1.90 18.99 -12.35
CA LYS A 60 2.84 18.94 -11.22
C LYS A 60 3.45 17.55 -11.04
N ILE A 61 2.64 16.50 -11.18
CA ILE A 61 3.08 15.12 -11.12
C ILE A 61 4.10 14.83 -12.22
N GLU A 62 3.80 15.16 -13.48
CA GLU A 62 4.72 14.95 -14.61
C GLU A 62 6.04 15.69 -14.41
N TYR A 63 5.99 16.89 -13.86
CA TYR A 63 7.17 17.67 -13.53
C TYR A 63 8.02 16.98 -12.47
N SER A 64 7.41 16.58 -11.35
CA SER A 64 8.07 15.87 -10.25
C SER A 64 8.70 14.54 -10.70
N LEU A 65 8.11 13.93 -11.73
CA LEU A 65 8.52 12.66 -12.28
C LEU A 65 9.44 12.77 -13.51
N LYS A 66 9.86 13.97 -13.91
CA LYS A 66 10.66 14.19 -15.12
C LYS A 66 11.99 13.44 -15.08
N GLY A 67 12.63 13.40 -13.92
CA GLY A 67 13.93 12.76 -13.67
C GLY A 67 13.85 11.34 -13.09
N VAL A 68 12.71 10.65 -13.22
CA VAL A 68 12.49 9.39 -12.50
C VAL A 68 13.57 8.34 -12.79
N ARG A 69 14.02 8.20 -14.05
CA ARG A 69 15.01 7.17 -14.43
C ARG A 69 16.39 7.51 -13.90
N GLU A 70 16.73 8.78 -13.91
CA GLU A 70 17.96 9.32 -13.32
C GLU A 70 17.98 9.03 -11.82
N TYR A 71 16.88 9.25 -11.10
CA TYR A 71 16.78 8.93 -9.68
C TYR A 71 16.91 7.43 -9.39
N ILE A 72 16.28 6.57 -10.22
CA ILE A 72 16.44 5.11 -10.10
C ILE A 72 17.93 4.74 -10.14
N ASN A 73 18.68 5.32 -11.08
CA ASN A 73 20.11 5.06 -11.23
C ASN A 73 20.94 5.62 -10.07
N VAL A 74 20.73 6.89 -9.69
CA VAL A 74 21.47 7.58 -8.62
C VAL A 74 21.28 6.89 -7.27
N PHE A 75 20.06 6.48 -6.94
CA PHE A 75 19.75 5.82 -5.66
C PHE A 75 19.89 4.29 -5.73
N HIS A 76 20.38 3.75 -6.85
CA HIS A 76 20.55 2.33 -7.11
C HIS A 76 19.29 1.51 -6.72
N VAL A 77 18.13 2.00 -7.13
CA VAL A 77 16.84 1.33 -6.91
C VAL A 77 16.63 0.35 -8.06
N ASP A 78 16.23 -0.88 -7.76
CA ASP A 78 15.80 -1.81 -8.81
C ASP A 78 14.58 -1.23 -9.55
N ILE A 79 14.56 -1.34 -10.88
CA ILE A 79 13.53 -0.69 -11.69
C ILE A 79 12.12 -1.22 -11.40
N LYS A 80 11.97 -2.51 -11.04
CA LYS A 80 10.68 -3.08 -10.66
C LYS A 80 10.24 -2.53 -9.31
N ASN A 81 11.16 -2.45 -8.34
CA ASN A 81 10.88 -1.82 -7.06
C ASN A 81 10.51 -0.33 -7.20
N ALA A 82 11.21 0.41 -8.06
CA ALA A 82 10.88 1.82 -8.32
C ALA A 82 9.48 1.98 -8.94
N ALA A 83 9.12 1.08 -9.88
CA ALA A 83 7.80 1.08 -10.48
C ALA A 83 6.71 0.72 -9.46
N ASP A 84 6.98 -0.24 -8.57
CA ASP A 84 6.10 -0.54 -7.44
C ASP A 84 5.92 0.69 -6.55
N TYR A 85 7.01 1.34 -6.13
CA TYR A 85 6.95 2.57 -5.32
C TYR A 85 6.05 3.62 -5.98
N LEU A 86 6.22 3.86 -7.28
CA LEU A 86 5.41 4.80 -8.05
C LEU A 86 3.93 4.43 -8.06
N ILE A 87 3.57 3.16 -8.22
CA ILE A 87 2.17 2.70 -8.16
C ILE A 87 1.52 3.15 -6.84
N TYR A 88 2.16 2.83 -5.72
CA TYR A 88 1.62 3.18 -4.40
C TYR A 88 1.71 4.68 -4.09
N TRP A 89 2.65 5.40 -4.71
CA TRP A 89 2.67 6.86 -4.65
C TRP A 89 1.48 7.47 -5.39
N PHE A 90 1.17 6.99 -6.60
CA PHE A 90 -0.02 7.43 -7.35
C PHE A 90 -1.33 7.15 -6.62
N TYR A 91 -1.45 6.01 -5.93
CA TYR A 91 -2.59 5.77 -5.05
C TYR A 91 -2.69 6.79 -3.91
N GLY A 92 -1.55 7.23 -3.37
CA GLY A 92 -1.47 8.32 -2.40
C GLY A 92 -1.94 9.66 -2.97
N GLN A 93 -1.61 9.93 -4.23
CA GLN A 93 -2.02 11.14 -4.92
C GLN A 93 -3.54 11.19 -5.18
N LEU A 94 -4.15 10.07 -5.56
CA LEU A 94 -5.62 9.98 -5.73
C LEU A 94 -6.40 10.37 -4.47
N ASN A 95 -5.83 10.14 -3.27
CA ASN A 95 -6.48 10.52 -2.01
C ASN A 95 -6.61 12.03 -1.78
N LYS A 96 -5.89 12.82 -2.58
CA LYS A 96 -5.89 14.28 -2.53
C LYS A 96 -6.86 14.89 -3.54
N MET A 97 -7.51 14.07 -4.39
CA MET A 97 -8.46 14.51 -5.42
C MET A 97 -9.90 14.46 -4.93
N ASP A 98 -10.76 15.25 -5.58
CA ASP A 98 -12.21 15.07 -5.47
C ASP A 98 -12.63 13.70 -6.07
N TYR A 99 -13.66 13.11 -5.48
CA TYR A 99 -14.15 11.76 -5.79
C TYR A 99 -15.02 11.69 -7.05
N ASP A 100 -14.88 12.66 -7.95
CA ASP A 100 -15.53 12.64 -9.26
C ASP A 100 -15.00 11.46 -10.09
N VAL A 101 -15.92 10.62 -10.56
CA VAL A 101 -15.61 9.38 -11.28
C VAL A 101 -14.85 9.65 -12.58
N ASN A 102 -15.15 10.74 -13.27
CA ASN A 102 -14.46 11.10 -14.51
C ASN A 102 -13.02 11.52 -14.23
N ASN A 103 -12.80 12.28 -13.16
CA ASN A 103 -11.46 12.66 -12.71
C ASN A 103 -10.63 11.44 -12.32
N ILE A 104 -11.20 10.50 -11.55
CA ILE A 104 -10.50 9.25 -11.19
C ILE A 104 -10.15 8.43 -12.43
N ASN A 105 -11.09 8.26 -13.37
CA ASN A 105 -10.85 7.53 -14.62
C ASN A 105 -9.74 8.19 -15.45
N SER A 106 -9.82 9.52 -15.61
CA SER A 106 -8.83 10.31 -16.35
C SER A 106 -7.45 10.22 -15.71
N PHE A 107 -7.35 10.28 -14.38
CA PHE A 107 -6.11 10.06 -13.64
C PHE A 107 -5.52 8.66 -13.92
N HIS A 108 -6.32 7.61 -13.81
CA HIS A 108 -5.87 6.24 -14.09
C HIS A 108 -5.33 6.07 -15.52
N ASN A 109 -5.97 6.71 -16.50
CA ASN A 109 -5.52 6.67 -17.89
C ASN A 109 -4.19 7.42 -18.08
N LYS A 110 -4.05 8.59 -17.46
CA LYS A 110 -2.80 9.35 -17.43
C LYS A 110 -1.65 8.55 -16.79
N VAL A 111 -1.89 7.87 -15.66
CA VAL A 111 -0.90 6.96 -15.02
C VAL A 111 -0.51 5.79 -15.93
N THR A 112 -1.50 5.16 -16.57
CA THR A 112 -1.24 4.04 -17.50
C THR A 112 -0.37 4.47 -18.67
N ASN A 113 -0.67 5.63 -19.27
CA ASN A 113 0.11 6.20 -20.35
C ASN A 113 1.53 6.54 -19.88
N TYR A 114 1.66 7.15 -18.70
CA TYR A 114 2.95 7.43 -18.10
C TYR A 114 3.80 6.16 -17.95
N PHE A 115 3.26 5.07 -17.40
CA PHE A 115 3.98 3.81 -17.29
C PHE A 115 4.36 3.21 -18.64
N ASN A 116 3.44 3.19 -19.61
CA ASN A 116 3.70 2.67 -20.94
C ASN A 116 4.82 3.44 -21.67
N THR A 117 4.95 4.74 -21.43
CA THR A 117 5.99 5.59 -22.04
C THR A 117 7.29 5.56 -21.26
N LYS A 118 7.24 5.61 -19.92
CA LYS A 118 8.43 5.73 -19.08
C LYS A 118 9.03 4.41 -18.67
N PHE A 119 8.27 3.32 -18.70
CA PHE A 119 8.69 1.96 -18.35
C PHE A 119 8.15 0.93 -19.36
N PRO A 120 8.40 1.11 -20.68
CA PRO A 120 7.88 0.19 -21.70
C PRO A 120 8.30 -1.26 -21.48
N GLU A 121 9.48 -1.49 -20.89
CA GLU A 121 10.02 -2.80 -20.54
C GLU A 121 9.22 -3.53 -19.44
N LEU A 122 8.43 -2.79 -18.64
CA LEU A 122 7.57 -3.34 -17.59
C LEU A 122 6.07 -3.24 -17.92
N LYS A 123 5.71 -2.83 -19.14
CA LYS A 123 4.33 -2.52 -19.55
C LYS A 123 3.30 -3.57 -19.11
N ASP A 124 3.53 -4.84 -19.46
CA ASP A 124 2.57 -5.91 -19.15
C ASP A 124 2.47 -6.20 -17.65
N GLN A 125 3.59 -6.11 -16.94
CA GLN A 125 3.62 -6.27 -15.49
C GLN A 125 2.87 -5.13 -14.79
N LEU A 126 3.11 -3.89 -15.19
CA LEU A 126 2.50 -2.70 -14.59
C LEU A 126 1.01 -2.61 -14.90
N ASN A 127 0.59 -2.96 -16.12
CA ASN A 127 -0.84 -2.99 -16.48
C ASN A 127 -1.63 -4.05 -15.69
N LYS A 128 -0.98 -5.13 -15.25
CA LYS A 128 -1.60 -6.13 -14.36
C LYS A 128 -1.61 -5.68 -12.90
N LYS A 129 -0.52 -5.06 -12.45
CA LYS A 129 -0.31 -4.68 -11.04
C LYS A 129 -1.02 -3.38 -10.64
N TYR A 130 -1.11 -2.43 -11.56
CA TYR A 130 -1.81 -1.17 -11.33
C TYR A 130 -3.32 -1.36 -11.41
N ILE A 131 -3.99 -1.23 -10.27
CA ILE A 131 -5.43 -1.38 -10.13
C ILE A 131 -6.12 -0.04 -10.40
N LYS A 132 -7.02 -0.03 -11.38
CA LYS A 132 -7.89 1.11 -11.71
C LYS A 132 -9.20 1.03 -10.93
N SER A 133 -9.14 1.27 -9.62
CA SER A 133 -10.31 1.22 -8.76
C SER A 133 -10.88 2.60 -8.47
N TYR A 134 -12.19 2.75 -8.65
CA TYR A 134 -12.95 3.93 -8.20
C TYR A 134 -13.17 3.94 -6.70
N ASN A 135 -12.97 2.80 -6.03
CA ASN A 135 -13.02 2.72 -4.59
C ASN A 135 -11.68 3.20 -4.01
N ILE A 136 -11.59 4.48 -3.70
CA ILE A 136 -10.37 5.09 -3.15
C ILE A 136 -9.96 4.44 -1.83
N LYS A 137 -10.91 3.93 -1.02
CA LYS A 137 -10.58 3.20 0.21
C LYS A 137 -9.76 1.93 -0.09
N VAL A 138 -10.02 1.26 -1.21
CA VAL A 138 -9.21 0.11 -1.63
C VAL A 138 -7.77 0.53 -1.90
N LEU A 139 -7.59 1.61 -2.65
CA LEU A 139 -6.27 2.14 -3.00
C LEU A 139 -5.49 2.64 -1.77
N GLN A 140 -6.19 3.27 -0.81
CA GLN A 140 -5.64 3.66 0.49
C GLN A 140 -5.13 2.46 1.27
N ASN A 141 -5.96 1.43 1.40
CA ASN A 141 -5.63 0.21 2.12
C ASN A 141 -4.40 -0.50 1.51
N LYS A 142 -4.33 -0.56 0.17
CA LYS A 142 -3.15 -1.12 -0.55
C LYS A 142 -1.89 -0.34 -0.20
N LYS A 143 -1.94 0.99 -0.29
CA LYS A 143 -0.81 1.86 0.03
C LYS A 143 -0.36 1.71 1.48
N GLU A 144 -1.27 1.81 2.44
CA GLU A 144 -0.93 1.76 3.87
C GLU A 144 -0.28 0.42 4.25
N LEU A 145 -0.81 -0.69 3.72
CA LEU A 145 -0.23 -2.01 3.94
C LEU A 145 1.16 -2.13 3.30
N TYR A 146 1.32 -1.71 2.04
CA TYR A 146 2.59 -1.74 1.34
C TYR A 146 3.68 -0.88 2.00
N ASP A 147 3.33 0.35 2.38
CA ASP A 147 4.25 1.29 3.02
C ASP A 147 4.71 0.73 4.38
N PHE A 148 3.80 0.21 5.19
CA PHE A 148 4.16 -0.47 6.44
C PHE A 148 5.13 -1.63 6.22
N LEU A 149 4.88 -2.50 5.23
CA LEU A 149 5.72 -3.68 4.98
C LEU A 149 7.15 -3.30 4.57
N ASN A 150 7.32 -2.15 3.91
CA ASN A 150 8.62 -1.58 3.57
C ASN A 150 9.29 -0.89 4.77
N TYR A 151 8.51 -0.27 5.66
CA TYR A 151 9.01 0.42 6.83
C TYR A 151 9.22 -0.49 8.05
N TYR A 152 8.67 -1.71 8.04
CA TYR A 152 8.64 -2.62 9.18
C TYR A 152 10.03 -2.88 9.77
N LYS A 153 11.08 -3.00 8.95
CA LYS A 153 12.44 -3.22 9.47
C LYS A 153 12.91 -2.08 10.39
N TYR A 154 12.57 -0.84 10.07
CA TYR A 154 12.93 0.32 10.90
C TYR A 154 12.06 0.40 12.15
N ILE A 155 10.78 0.06 12.02
CA ILE A 155 9.87 -0.07 13.16
C ILE A 155 10.41 -1.12 14.14
N LYS A 156 10.84 -2.28 13.62
CA LYS A 156 11.44 -3.36 14.40
C LYS A 156 12.71 -2.91 15.10
N ASP A 157 13.61 -2.20 14.40
CA ASP A 157 14.83 -1.66 15.01
C ASP A 157 14.52 -0.71 16.18
N MET A 158 13.50 0.15 16.03
CA MET A 158 13.03 1.04 17.10
C MET A 158 12.45 0.31 18.30
N LEU A 159 11.62 -0.71 18.05
CA LEU A 159 11.06 -1.57 19.09
C LEU A 159 12.15 -2.30 19.88
N ASN A 160 13.19 -2.78 19.19
CA ASN A 160 14.34 -3.42 19.82
C ASN A 160 15.15 -2.48 20.72
N GLN A 161 15.18 -1.19 20.39
CA GLN A 161 15.83 -0.15 21.19
C GLN A 161 14.93 0.38 22.32
N ASN A 162 13.71 -0.17 22.48
CA ASN A 162 12.69 0.30 23.41
C ASN A 162 12.32 1.80 23.23
N ARG A 163 12.42 2.32 22.00
CA ARG A 163 12.14 3.72 21.68
C ARG A 163 10.71 3.88 21.14
N ASN A 164 9.93 4.72 21.81
CA ASN A 164 8.56 5.06 21.39
C ASN A 164 7.66 3.84 21.17
N ASN A 165 7.88 2.74 21.93
CA ASN A 165 7.24 1.45 21.70
C ASN A 165 5.73 1.58 21.55
N GLN A 166 5.05 2.37 22.40
CA GLN A 166 3.60 2.52 22.31
C GLN A 166 3.10 2.99 20.93
N LYS A 167 3.74 4.00 20.32
CA LYS A 167 3.32 4.53 19.02
C LYS A 167 3.56 3.51 17.90
N PHE A 168 4.71 2.84 17.93
CA PHE A 168 5.03 1.78 16.96
C PHE A 168 4.14 0.55 17.12
N CYS A 169 3.89 0.12 18.36
CA CYS A 169 2.95 -0.95 18.66
C CYS A 169 1.53 -0.60 18.21
N ASN A 170 1.07 0.63 18.42
CA ASN A 170 -0.23 1.09 17.89
C ASN A 170 -0.29 1.02 16.36
N TYR A 171 0.80 1.38 15.67
CA TYR A 171 0.88 1.28 14.22
C TYR A 171 0.85 -0.18 13.74
N VAL A 172 1.59 -1.08 14.40
CA VAL A 172 1.52 -2.52 14.14
C VAL A 172 0.10 -3.04 14.33
N VAL A 173 -0.57 -2.74 15.45
CA VAL A 173 -1.97 -3.16 15.67
C VAL A 173 -2.89 -2.66 14.57
N TYR A 174 -2.73 -1.40 14.19
CA TYR A 174 -3.52 -0.79 13.13
C TYR A 174 -3.39 -1.58 11.83
N ILE A 175 -2.16 -1.90 11.41
CA ILE A 175 -1.92 -2.63 10.16
C ILE A 175 -2.40 -4.08 10.23
N PHE A 176 -2.30 -4.75 11.37
CA PHE A 176 -2.84 -6.10 11.51
C PHE A 176 -4.37 -6.13 11.42
N LYS A 177 -5.04 -5.11 11.98
CA LYS A 177 -6.49 -4.93 11.77
C LYS A 177 -6.82 -4.64 10.31
N LEU A 178 -6.08 -3.74 9.67
CA LEU A 178 -6.24 -3.42 8.25
C LEU A 178 -6.05 -4.66 7.37
N TYR A 179 -5.04 -5.48 7.65
CA TYR A 179 -4.78 -6.73 6.95
C TYR A 179 -5.96 -7.71 7.11
N LYS A 180 -6.52 -7.82 8.32
CA LYS A 180 -7.72 -8.62 8.57
C LYS A 180 -8.92 -8.11 7.77
N GLU A 181 -9.17 -6.81 7.76
CA GLU A 181 -10.24 -6.18 6.98
C GLU A 181 -10.07 -6.47 5.48
N ILE A 182 -8.87 -6.21 4.94
CA ILE A 182 -8.50 -6.52 3.55
C ILE A 182 -8.77 -7.97 3.22
N HIS A 183 -8.38 -8.86 4.13
CA HIS A 183 -8.51 -10.29 3.93
C HIS A 183 -9.98 -10.75 3.94
N ASP A 184 -10.78 -10.25 4.88
CA ASP A 184 -12.20 -10.58 4.98
C ASP A 184 -12.94 -10.03 3.75
N ASP A 185 -12.62 -8.80 3.31
CA ASP A 185 -13.11 -8.21 2.07
C ASP A 185 -12.66 -9.02 0.84
N TYR A 186 -11.39 -9.42 0.77
CA TYR A 186 -10.81 -10.22 -0.32
C TYR A 186 -11.57 -11.53 -0.52
N ASN A 187 -11.82 -12.27 0.56
CA ASN A 187 -12.58 -13.51 0.50
C ASN A 187 -14.05 -13.29 0.11
N SER A 188 -14.61 -12.14 0.49
CA SER A 188 -15.99 -11.79 0.11
C SER A 188 -16.12 -11.38 -1.36
N MET A 189 -15.08 -10.75 -1.93
CA MET A 189 -15.10 -10.17 -3.28
C MET A 189 -14.40 -11.02 -4.35
N ASN A 190 -13.52 -11.96 -3.98
CA ASN A 190 -12.67 -12.74 -4.90
C ASN A 190 -11.98 -11.89 -5.99
N SER A 191 -11.64 -10.63 -5.68
CA SER A 191 -11.25 -9.64 -6.69
C SER A 191 -9.80 -9.76 -7.15
N GLY A 192 -8.94 -10.48 -6.40
CA GLY A 192 -7.50 -10.52 -6.65
C GLY A 192 -6.78 -9.19 -6.33
N TRP A 193 -7.52 -8.16 -5.88
CA TRP A 193 -6.97 -6.80 -5.77
C TRP A 193 -5.87 -6.65 -4.73
N TYR A 194 -5.75 -7.57 -3.78
CA TYR A 194 -4.77 -7.50 -2.69
C TYR A 194 -3.72 -8.62 -2.74
N ASP A 195 -3.64 -9.38 -3.84
CA ASP A 195 -2.78 -10.57 -3.93
C ASP A 195 -1.31 -10.25 -3.60
N ASP A 196 -0.80 -9.16 -4.16
CA ASP A 196 0.58 -8.72 -3.96
C ASP A 196 0.85 -8.30 -2.51
N GLU A 197 -0.04 -7.51 -1.89
CA GLU A 197 0.15 -7.07 -0.51
C GLU A 197 -0.04 -8.21 0.49
N ILE A 198 -1.00 -9.11 0.24
CA ILE A 198 -1.22 -10.30 1.06
C ILE A 198 0.02 -11.20 1.00
N LYS A 199 0.54 -11.44 -0.20
CA LYS A 199 1.77 -12.22 -0.36
C LYS A 199 2.94 -11.57 0.36
N LEU A 200 3.16 -10.26 0.18
CA LEU A 200 4.25 -9.54 0.84
C LEU A 200 4.13 -9.58 2.37
N PHE A 201 2.91 -9.47 2.90
CA PHE A 201 2.64 -9.62 4.33
C PHE A 201 2.99 -11.02 4.81
N LYS A 202 2.48 -12.05 4.12
CA LYS A 202 2.77 -13.45 4.44
C LYS A 202 4.28 -13.71 4.42
N ASP A 203 4.99 -13.31 3.36
CA ASP A 203 6.44 -13.51 3.23
C ASP A 203 7.23 -12.84 4.37
N LYS A 204 6.80 -11.64 4.80
CA LYS A 204 7.44 -10.90 5.89
C LYS A 204 7.23 -11.55 7.26
N PHE A 205 6.06 -12.16 7.48
CA PHE A 205 5.65 -12.75 8.75
C PHE A 205 5.61 -14.29 8.75
N ASN A 206 6.11 -14.94 7.69
CA ASN A 206 6.10 -16.41 7.54
C ASN A 206 7.00 -17.11 8.58
N GLY A 207 7.97 -16.40 9.15
CA GLY A 207 8.77 -16.83 10.31
C GLY A 207 8.07 -16.54 11.64
N VAL A 208 6.78 -16.93 11.68
CA VAL A 208 5.73 -16.63 12.68
C VAL A 208 6.32 -16.51 14.08
N ASP A 209 7.02 -17.52 14.59
CA ASP A 209 7.44 -17.53 15.98
C ASP A 209 8.38 -16.38 16.36
N ASN A 210 9.40 -16.05 15.56
CA ASN A 210 10.40 -15.07 15.98
C ASN A 210 9.89 -13.62 15.89
N GLU A 211 9.21 -13.26 14.79
CA GLU A 211 8.67 -11.90 14.66
C GLU A 211 7.48 -11.69 15.59
N ILE A 212 6.65 -12.71 15.78
CA ILE A 212 5.50 -12.61 16.69
C ILE A 212 5.97 -12.54 18.13
N ASN A 213 6.91 -13.38 18.55
CA ASN A 213 7.44 -13.33 19.91
C ASN A 213 8.05 -11.96 20.21
N LEU A 214 8.78 -11.38 19.25
CA LEU A 214 9.31 -10.02 19.38
C LEU A 214 8.19 -9.00 19.55
N LEU A 215 7.15 -9.04 18.72
CA LEU A 215 6.03 -8.11 18.84
C LEU A 215 5.28 -8.28 20.17
N VAL A 216 5.05 -9.51 20.62
CA VAL A 216 4.41 -9.80 21.91
C VAL A 216 5.26 -9.30 23.09
N GLU A 217 6.58 -9.49 23.02
CA GLU A 217 7.51 -9.03 24.05
C GLU A 217 7.57 -7.49 24.10
N LYS A 218 7.73 -6.83 22.95
CA LYS A 218 7.93 -5.37 22.88
C LYS A 218 6.64 -4.58 23.00
N CYS A 219 5.50 -5.21 22.71
CA CYS A 219 4.19 -4.56 22.69
C CYS A 219 3.21 -5.21 23.68
N THR A 220 3.53 -5.08 24.97
CA THR A 220 2.81 -5.70 26.10
C THR A 220 1.33 -5.33 26.21
N HIS A 221 0.90 -4.20 25.64
CA HIS A 221 -0.52 -3.79 25.60
C HIS A 221 -1.30 -4.38 24.41
N ILE A 222 -0.62 -5.03 23.47
CA ILE A 222 -1.31 -5.68 22.37
C ILE A 222 -1.85 -7.01 22.90
N ASN A 223 -3.17 -7.12 22.95
CA ASN A 223 -3.80 -8.41 23.17
C ASN A 223 -3.31 -9.38 22.08
N SER A 224 -2.60 -10.45 22.46
CA SER A 224 -2.13 -11.47 21.52
C SER A 224 -3.24 -12.00 20.60
N ASN A 225 -4.49 -11.94 21.07
CA ASN A 225 -5.68 -12.38 20.34
C ASN A 225 -6.10 -11.42 19.21
N LEU A 226 -5.65 -10.16 19.24
CA LEU A 226 -5.82 -9.20 18.13
C LEU A 226 -4.85 -9.48 16.99
N ILE A 227 -3.68 -10.02 17.32
CA ILE A 227 -2.63 -10.33 16.35
C ILE A 227 -2.87 -11.72 15.75
N PHE A 228 -3.38 -12.68 16.54
CA PHE A 228 -3.62 -14.06 16.12
C PHE A 228 -4.86 -14.63 16.80
N TYR A 229 -5.77 -15.25 16.04
CA TYR A 229 -6.75 -16.15 16.64
C TYR A 229 -5.98 -17.27 17.35
N LYS A 230 -5.96 -17.20 18.68
CA LYS A 230 -5.30 -18.13 19.56
C LYS A 230 -6.14 -19.41 19.65
N ASN A 231 -6.18 -20.18 18.57
CA ASN A 231 -6.66 -21.57 18.48
C ASN A 231 -6.27 -22.15 17.11
N ASP A 232 -4.96 -22.22 16.84
CA ASP A 232 -4.29 -23.42 16.33
C ASP A 232 -2.81 -23.08 16.09
N LYS A 233 -1.92 -23.94 16.59
CA LYS A 233 -0.48 -23.78 16.43
C LYS A 233 -0.11 -23.72 14.93
N SER A 234 0.56 -22.64 14.53
CA SER A 234 1.39 -22.53 13.32
C SER A 234 0.73 -22.58 11.93
N THR A 235 -0.60 -22.57 11.77
CA THR A 235 -1.20 -22.51 10.42
C THR A 235 -2.42 -21.59 10.42
N ARG A 236 -2.61 -20.88 9.31
CA ARG A 236 -3.67 -19.89 9.03
C ARG A 236 -3.33 -18.43 9.38
N LEU A 237 -2.23 -17.92 8.81
CA LEU A 237 -2.37 -16.65 8.06
C LEU A 237 -3.31 -16.94 6.89
N ILE A 238 -4.59 -17.06 7.21
CA ILE A 238 -5.67 -17.37 6.28
C ILE A 238 -5.46 -18.72 5.59
N GLU A 239 -5.97 -19.78 6.21
CA GLU A 239 -6.62 -20.83 5.45
C GLU A 239 -7.94 -21.11 6.14
N HIS A 240 -9.03 -20.61 5.56
CA HIS A 240 -10.26 -21.37 5.56
C HIS A 240 -10.56 -21.69 4.10
N GLU A 241 -9.73 -22.54 3.51
CA GLU A 241 -10.25 -23.59 2.65
C GLU A 241 -11.31 -24.35 3.46
N LYS A 242 -12.57 -23.94 3.33
CA LYS A 242 -13.78 -24.73 3.61
C LYS A 242 -15.01 -23.98 3.11
N SER A 243 -15.14 -23.87 1.79
CA SER A 243 -16.48 -23.76 1.16
C SER A 243 -16.54 -24.16 -0.31
N LYS A 244 -15.46 -24.58 -0.98
CA LYS A 244 -15.56 -25.15 -2.33
C LYS A 244 -16.38 -26.44 -2.39
N GLU A 245 -16.35 -27.29 -1.36
CA GLU A 245 -17.19 -28.51 -1.31
C GLU A 245 -18.66 -28.28 -0.91
N LYS A 246 -18.99 -27.15 -0.26
CA LYS A 246 -20.37 -26.90 0.17
C LYS A 246 -21.19 -26.25 -0.94
N VAL A 247 -20.56 -25.48 -1.83
CA VAL A 247 -21.24 -24.86 -2.98
C VAL A 247 -21.60 -25.92 -4.03
N GLU A 248 -20.74 -26.90 -4.32
CA GLU A 248 -21.08 -27.99 -5.26
C GLU A 248 -22.24 -28.87 -4.76
N LYS A 249 -22.27 -29.22 -3.46
CA LYS A 249 -23.41 -29.96 -2.88
C LYS A 249 -24.71 -29.15 -2.84
N THR A 250 -24.63 -27.83 -2.83
CA THR A 250 -25.82 -26.95 -2.90
C THR A 250 -26.28 -26.75 -4.35
N PHE A 251 -25.40 -26.83 -5.34
CA PHE A 251 -25.77 -26.75 -6.76
C PHE A 251 -26.32 -28.07 -7.33
N GLU A 252 -25.86 -29.23 -6.86
CA GLU A 252 -26.43 -30.54 -7.27
C GLU A 252 -27.84 -30.79 -6.70
N SER A 253 -28.14 -30.25 -5.52
CA SER A 253 -29.46 -30.36 -4.89
C SER A 253 -30.52 -29.41 -5.50
N ILE A 254 -30.11 -28.40 -6.28
CA ILE A 254 -31.03 -27.50 -7.01
C ILE A 254 -31.40 -28.08 -8.40
N LYS A 255 -30.56 -28.94 -8.99
CA LYS A 255 -30.85 -29.59 -10.29
C LYS A 255 -31.87 -30.73 -10.23
N THR A 256 -32.31 -31.15 -9.04
CA THR A 256 -33.20 -32.31 -8.85
C THR A 256 -34.64 -31.95 -8.52
N ILE A 257 -35.03 -30.67 -8.56
CA ILE A 257 -36.46 -30.29 -8.48
C ILE A 257 -37.06 -30.40 -9.89
N PRO A 258 -38.02 -31.30 -10.15
CA PRO A 258 -38.67 -31.41 -11.44
C PRO A 258 -39.50 -30.14 -11.68
N GLN A 259 -39.30 -29.50 -12.83
CA GLN A 259 -40.19 -28.44 -13.30
C GLN A 259 -41.52 -29.11 -13.69
N VAL A 260 -42.58 -28.79 -12.93
CA VAL A 260 -43.98 -29.04 -13.29
C VAL A 260 -44.49 -27.84 -14.08
#